data_AF-A0A9P9P7D0-F1
#
_entry.id   AF-A0A9P9P7D0-F1
#
_cell.length_a   1.000
_cell.length_b   1.000
_cell.length_c   1.000
_cell.angle_alpha   90.00
_cell.angle_beta   90.00
_cell.angle_gamma   90.00
#
_symmetry.space_group_name_H-M   'P 1'
#
loop_
_entity.id
_entity.type
_entity.pdbx_description
1 polymer ?
#
loop_
_entity_poly.entity_id
_entity_poly.type
_entity_poly.pdbx_seq_one_letter_code
_entity_poly.pdbx_strand_id
1 'polypeptide(L)'
;MGNQQSTVRLLAPASFLFDFAAQQYGMFSSPNMLDIHERNLAAFSPQPYFIAGFFFPQQLFQLAWLWKLWNQDGNAQERAMMNKFAWVYSLGNVCIGTWMFFWNSNSLATSNVFVIINTVAQVGYIATQLEPLDWSSTPNWLTHVVAKTFAGIGVLDLLHNTSAAYFKGVPPSGLVQIATGVAFAGAASVSDWIFGGCLVYDLVALACGQEGGWGRMLGGYAAATAGIVAFRNYFYPKWKAQKQEGAYSSIGEDGSFV
;
A
#
# COMPACT_ATOMS: atom_id res chain seq x y z
N MET A 1 18.40 25.87 -20.77
CA MET A 1 17.03 25.44 -21.11
C MET A 1 16.32 25.14 -19.79
N GLY A 2 15.61 26.13 -19.25
CA GLY A 2 15.05 26.08 -17.91
C GLY A 2 13.53 25.98 -17.93
N ASN A 3 13.00 25.25 -16.95
CA ASN A 3 11.64 25.37 -16.43
C ASN A 3 10.48 24.63 -17.14
N GLN A 4 10.68 23.40 -17.62
CA GLN A 4 9.56 22.44 -17.60
C GLN A 4 9.49 21.84 -16.19
N GLN A 5 8.76 22.49 -15.29
CA GLN A 5 8.33 21.83 -14.07
C GLN A 5 7.48 20.62 -14.49
N SER A 6 7.95 19.41 -14.20
CA SER A 6 7.19 18.19 -14.42
C SER A 6 5.83 18.33 -13.75
N THR A 7 4.73 18.21 -14.50
CA THR A 7 3.34 18.39 -14.02
C THR A 7 3.07 17.64 -12.71
N VAL A 8 3.73 16.49 -12.53
CA VAL A 8 3.63 15.65 -11.34
C VAL A 8 4.13 16.32 -10.05
N ARG A 9 5.05 17.29 -10.15
CA ARG A 9 5.53 18.05 -8.98
C ARG A 9 4.44 18.93 -8.40
N LEU A 10 3.45 19.35 -9.19
CA LEU A 10 2.28 20.08 -8.71
C LEU A 10 1.13 19.13 -8.39
N LEU A 11 0.91 18.14 -9.26
CA LEU A 11 -0.22 17.22 -9.13
C LEU A 11 -0.12 16.37 -7.86
N ALA A 12 1.04 15.80 -7.53
CA ALA A 12 1.18 14.91 -6.38
C ALA A 12 0.95 15.62 -5.03
N PRO A 13 1.54 16.81 -4.76
CA PRO A 13 1.17 17.58 -3.57
C PRO A 13 -0.30 18.00 -3.56
N ALA A 14 -0.87 18.42 -4.70
CA ALA A 14 -2.27 18.81 -4.77
C ALA A 14 -3.23 17.65 -4.47
N SER A 15 -2.94 16.45 -5.01
CA SER A 15 -3.74 15.26 -4.71
C SER A 15 -3.60 14.85 -3.24
N PHE A 16 -2.40 14.94 -2.65
CA PHE A 16 -2.22 14.69 -1.23
C PHE A 16 -3.03 15.65 -0.35
N LEU A 17 -3.03 16.94 -0.68
CA LEU A 17 -3.83 17.92 0.05
C LEU A 17 -5.32 17.65 -0.08
N PHE A 18 -5.78 17.24 -1.26
CA PHE A 18 -7.17 16.81 -1.48
C PHE A 18 -7.53 15.61 -0.61
N ASP A 19 -6.74 14.54 -0.67
CA ASP A 19 -6.97 13.34 0.13
C ASP A 19 -6.94 13.66 1.62
N PHE A 20 -5.90 14.36 2.09
CA PHE A 20 -5.77 14.77 3.48
C PHE A 20 -6.99 15.56 3.96
N ALA A 21 -7.47 16.53 3.19
CA ALA A 21 -8.65 17.31 3.51
C ALA A 21 -9.93 16.46 3.53
N ALA A 22 -10.08 15.53 2.57
CA ALA A 22 -11.18 14.58 2.54
C ALA A 22 -11.16 13.66 3.77
N GLN A 23 -9.99 13.16 4.19
CA GLN A 23 -9.85 12.35 5.41
C GLN A 23 -10.21 13.16 6.67
N GLN A 24 -9.81 14.44 6.76
CA GLN A 24 -10.24 15.31 7.86
C GLN A 24 -11.77 15.46 7.87
N TYR A 25 -12.39 15.73 6.71
CA TYR A 25 -13.84 15.75 6.58
C TYR A 25 -14.47 14.40 7.00
N GLY A 26 -13.86 13.29 6.59
CA GLY A 26 -14.24 11.93 6.94
C GLY A 26 -14.36 11.70 8.43
N MET A 27 -13.35 12.14 9.18
CA MET A 27 -13.27 11.98 10.63
C MET A 27 -14.17 12.94 11.41
N PHE A 28 -14.35 14.18 10.92
CA PHE A 28 -15.01 15.25 11.69
C PHE A 28 -16.46 15.56 11.27
N SER A 29 -16.95 14.97 10.18
CA SER A 29 -18.35 15.14 9.75
C SER A 29 -19.33 14.28 10.57
N SER A 30 -20.63 14.39 10.27
CA SER A 30 -21.66 13.55 10.88
C SER A 30 -22.65 13.12 9.81
N PRO A 31 -22.81 11.80 9.54
CA PRO A 31 -22.03 10.71 10.13
C PRO A 31 -20.54 10.79 9.73
N ASN A 32 -19.65 10.45 10.66
CA ASN A 32 -18.22 10.31 10.38
C ASN A 32 -17.92 8.90 9.84
N MET A 33 -16.67 8.68 9.41
CA MET A 33 -16.23 7.40 8.84
C MET A 33 -16.40 6.22 9.81
N LEU A 34 -16.26 6.44 11.13
CA LEU A 34 -16.44 5.42 12.15
C LEU A 34 -17.92 5.07 12.32
N ASP A 35 -18.81 6.07 12.33
CA ASP A 35 -20.26 5.84 12.38
C ASP A 35 -20.71 4.96 11.20
N ILE A 36 -20.18 5.20 10.00
CA ILE A 36 -20.48 4.39 8.82
C ILE A 36 -19.88 2.98 8.95
N HIS A 37 -18.65 2.86 9.45
CA HIS A 37 -18.01 1.57 9.69
C HIS A 37 -18.84 0.70 10.66
N GLU A 38 -19.20 1.24 11.82
CA GLU A 38 -19.96 0.54 12.86
C GLU A 38 -21.35 0.14 12.37
N ARG A 39 -21.97 0.96 11.50
CA ARG A 39 -23.25 0.61 10.88
C ARG A 39 -23.14 -0.52 9.87
N ASN A 40 -21.96 -0.80 9.31
CA ASN A 40 -21.78 -1.71 8.17
C ASN A 40 -20.71 -2.79 8.43
N LEU A 41 -20.65 -3.30 9.66
CA LEU A 41 -19.75 -4.39 10.02
C LEU A 41 -19.95 -5.62 9.12
N ALA A 42 -18.82 -6.18 8.68
CA ALA A 42 -18.73 -7.32 7.79
C ALA A 42 -17.51 -8.19 8.15
N ALA A 43 -17.37 -9.32 7.47
CA ALA A 43 -16.30 -10.28 7.74
C ALA A 43 -14.88 -9.67 7.64
N PHE A 44 -14.69 -8.61 6.86
CA PHE A 44 -13.38 -7.95 6.76
C PHE A 44 -13.39 -6.54 7.36
N SER A 45 -14.18 -6.31 8.41
CA SER A 45 -14.11 -5.08 9.20
C SER A 45 -12.86 -5.08 10.09
N PRO A 46 -11.90 -4.16 9.88
CA PRO A 46 -10.73 -4.04 10.72
C PRO A 46 -11.03 -3.28 12.00
N GLN A 47 -10.13 -3.38 12.98
CA GLN A 47 -10.16 -2.54 14.16
C GLN A 47 -9.78 -1.09 13.77
N PRO A 48 -10.63 -0.07 14.02
CA PRO A 48 -10.42 1.30 13.52
C PRO A 48 -9.13 2.00 13.97
N TYR A 49 -8.62 1.74 15.18
CA TYR A 49 -7.38 2.35 15.68
C TYR A 49 -6.13 1.80 15.00
N PHE A 50 -6.16 0.56 14.50
CA PHE A 50 -5.09 0.05 13.64
C PHE A 50 -5.02 0.83 12.32
N ILE A 51 -6.17 1.21 11.77
CA ILE A 51 -6.21 2.06 10.57
C ILE A 51 -5.54 3.40 10.85
N ALA A 52 -5.93 4.09 11.92
CA ALA A 52 -5.29 5.34 12.32
C ALA A 52 -3.77 5.18 12.56
N GLY A 53 -3.37 4.09 13.22
CA GLY A 53 -1.97 3.76 13.49
C GLY A 53 -1.13 3.49 12.23
N PHE A 54 -1.74 2.98 11.16
CA PHE A 54 -1.09 2.80 9.86
C PHE A 54 -0.96 4.11 9.09
N PHE A 55 -2.06 4.86 8.99
CA PHE A 55 -2.11 6.10 8.20
C PHE A 55 -1.20 7.19 8.77
N PHE A 56 -1.12 7.36 10.10
CA PHE A 56 -0.31 8.43 10.68
C PHE A 56 1.17 8.43 10.24
N PRO A 57 1.95 7.35 10.44
CA PRO A 57 3.33 7.30 9.94
C PRO A 57 3.39 7.34 8.41
N GLN A 58 2.41 6.78 7.71
CA GLN A 58 2.32 6.84 6.25
C GLN A 58 2.23 8.28 5.75
N GLN A 59 1.46 9.16 6.40
CA GLN A 59 1.40 10.58 6.04
C GLN A 59 2.76 11.28 6.18
N LEU A 60 3.53 10.94 7.22
CA LEU A 60 4.87 11.52 7.43
C LEU A 60 5.84 11.10 6.33
N PHE A 61 5.85 9.81 5.95
CA PHE A 61 6.67 9.32 4.86
C PHE A 61 6.28 9.94 3.51
N GLN A 62 4.98 10.13 3.26
CA GLN A 62 4.50 10.82 2.07
C GLN A 62 4.97 12.26 2.00
N LEU A 63 4.88 13.02 3.09
CA LEU A 63 5.38 14.40 3.13
C LEU A 63 6.89 14.46 2.88
N ALA A 64 7.66 13.56 3.49
CA ALA A 64 9.10 13.46 3.25
C ALA A 64 9.42 13.11 1.78
N TRP A 65 8.66 12.18 1.19
CA TRP A 65 8.80 11.80 -0.21
C TRP A 65 8.39 12.93 -1.17
N LEU A 66 7.28 13.61 -0.91
CA LEU A 66 6.82 14.77 -1.69
C LEU A 66 7.83 15.92 -1.65
N TRP A 67 8.47 16.15 -0.51
CA TRP A 67 9.55 17.13 -0.40
C TRP A 67 10.73 16.77 -1.33
N LYS A 68 11.11 15.49 -1.39
CA LYS A 68 12.16 15.00 -2.30
C LYS A 68 11.74 15.07 -3.78
N LEU A 69 10.51 14.70 -4.09
CA LEU A 69 9.93 14.86 -5.43
C LEU A 69 9.95 16.34 -5.83
N TRP A 70 9.54 17.23 -4.93
CA TRP A 70 9.52 18.67 -5.19
C TRP A 70 10.91 19.21 -5.45
N ASN A 71 11.92 18.82 -4.68
CA ASN A 71 13.30 19.28 -4.85
C ASN A 71 14.07 18.55 -5.94
N GLN A 72 13.48 17.50 -6.53
CA GLN A 72 14.13 16.63 -7.50
C GLN A 72 15.44 16.06 -6.91
N ASP A 73 15.36 15.54 -5.69
CA ASP A 73 16.48 14.88 -5.01
C ASP A 73 16.86 13.58 -5.74
N GLY A 74 18.16 13.25 -5.73
CA GLY A 74 18.68 12.00 -6.29
C GLY A 74 19.27 12.10 -7.69
N ASN A 75 19.77 10.98 -8.18
CA ASN A 75 20.33 10.84 -9.53
C ASN A 75 19.22 10.84 -10.61
N ALA A 76 19.60 10.75 -11.89
CA ALA A 76 18.63 10.79 -13.00
C ALA A 76 17.59 9.65 -12.92
N GLN A 77 18.02 8.45 -12.53
CA GLN A 77 17.19 7.26 -12.43
C GLN A 77 16.19 7.38 -11.28
N GLU A 78 16.63 7.84 -10.12
CA GLU A 78 15.78 8.04 -8.94
C GLU A 78 14.71 9.10 -9.18
N ARG A 79 15.08 10.21 -9.85
CA ARG A 79 14.13 11.24 -10.24
C ARG A 79 13.11 10.72 -11.24
N ALA A 80 13.54 9.90 -12.21
CA ALA A 80 12.64 9.30 -13.18
C ALA A 80 11.63 8.36 -12.49
N MET A 81 12.08 7.51 -11.58
CA MET A 81 11.23 6.64 -10.76
C MET A 81 10.24 7.45 -9.90
N MET A 82 10.69 8.49 -9.19
CA MET A 82 9.79 9.34 -8.42
C MET A 82 8.73 10.00 -9.30
N ASN A 83 9.12 10.54 -10.46
CA ASN A 83 8.18 11.16 -11.41
C ASN A 83 7.19 10.16 -11.99
N LYS A 84 7.62 8.92 -12.25
CA LYS A 84 6.77 7.82 -12.72
C LYS A 84 5.76 7.40 -11.65
N PHE A 85 6.23 7.19 -10.42
CA PHE A 85 5.36 6.84 -9.30
C PHE A 85 4.37 7.97 -8.97
N ALA A 86 4.77 9.24 -9.12
CA ALA A 86 3.93 10.38 -8.80
C ALA A 86 2.58 10.39 -9.54
N TRP A 87 2.49 9.82 -10.74
CA TRP A 87 1.20 9.64 -11.43
C TRP A 87 0.28 8.64 -10.71
N VAL A 88 0.80 7.48 -10.35
CA VAL A 88 0.06 6.43 -9.64
C VAL A 88 -0.29 6.88 -8.22
N TYR A 89 0.64 7.57 -7.56
CA TYR A 89 0.42 8.22 -6.28
C TYR A 89 -0.73 9.23 -6.35
N SER A 90 -0.74 10.09 -7.38
CA SER A 90 -1.78 11.11 -7.54
C SER A 90 -3.16 10.48 -7.79
N LEU A 91 -3.22 9.45 -8.64
CA LEU A 91 -4.44 8.67 -8.86
C LEU A 91 -4.96 8.07 -7.55
N GLY A 92 -4.06 7.48 -6.76
CA GLY A 92 -4.42 6.86 -5.48
C GLY A 92 -5.04 7.88 -4.51
N ASN A 93 -4.39 9.01 -4.30
CA ASN A 93 -4.90 10.08 -3.43
C ASN A 93 -6.25 10.63 -3.91
N VAL A 94 -6.44 10.81 -5.22
CA VAL A 94 -7.76 11.22 -5.77
C VAL A 94 -8.82 10.14 -5.53
N CYS A 95 -8.46 8.86 -5.68
CA CYS A 95 -9.38 7.76 -5.42
C CYS A 95 -9.77 7.67 -3.95
N ILE A 96 -8.81 7.72 -3.02
CA ILE A 96 -9.08 7.64 -1.58
C ILE A 96 -9.83 8.88 -1.07
N GLY A 97 -9.44 10.08 -1.50
CA GLY A 97 -10.17 11.29 -1.15
C GLY A 97 -11.61 11.27 -1.69
N THR A 98 -11.83 10.75 -2.89
CA THR A 98 -13.17 10.60 -3.48
C THR A 98 -13.98 9.50 -2.79
N TRP A 99 -13.33 8.38 -2.48
CA TRP A 99 -13.90 7.29 -1.68
C TRP A 99 -14.49 7.80 -0.38
N MET A 100 -13.80 8.71 0.32
CA MET A 100 -14.25 9.24 1.60
C MET A 100 -15.62 9.94 1.53
N PHE A 101 -15.90 10.69 0.46
CA PHE A 101 -17.24 11.30 0.28
C PHE A 101 -18.34 10.26 0.10
N PHE A 102 -18.07 9.21 -0.68
CA PHE A 102 -19.04 8.13 -0.90
C PHE A 102 -19.17 7.22 0.32
N TRP A 103 -18.09 7.00 1.07
CA TRP A 103 -18.12 6.29 2.34
C TRP A 103 -18.99 7.03 3.34
N ASN A 104 -18.75 8.33 3.60
CA ASN A 104 -19.52 9.10 4.58
C ASN A 104 -20.99 9.30 4.17
N SER A 105 -21.31 9.28 2.88
CA SER A 105 -22.70 9.26 2.40
C SER A 105 -23.34 7.85 2.39
N ASN A 106 -22.65 6.85 2.94
CA ASN A 106 -23.06 5.45 2.99
C ASN A 106 -23.31 4.81 1.61
N SER A 107 -22.75 5.39 0.54
CA SER A 107 -22.80 4.88 -0.83
C SER A 107 -21.67 3.87 -1.08
N LEU A 108 -21.69 2.78 -0.32
CA LEU A 108 -20.55 1.84 -0.21
C LEU A 108 -20.20 1.12 -1.52
N ALA A 109 -21.18 0.87 -2.39
CA ALA A 109 -20.93 0.28 -3.71
C ALA A 109 -20.16 1.26 -4.62
N THR A 110 -20.53 2.55 -4.59
CA THR A 110 -19.86 3.61 -5.34
C THR A 110 -18.46 3.86 -4.79
N SER A 111 -18.31 3.90 -3.46
CA SER A 111 -17.00 4.03 -2.82
C SER A 111 -16.08 2.86 -3.21
N ASN A 112 -16.63 1.64 -3.38
CA ASN A 112 -15.85 0.46 -3.77
C ASN A 112 -15.19 0.59 -5.14
N VAL A 113 -15.78 1.35 -6.08
CA VAL A 113 -15.20 1.58 -7.40
C VAL A 113 -13.84 2.26 -7.28
N PHE A 114 -13.74 3.29 -6.44
CA PHE A 114 -12.50 4.02 -6.21
C PHE A 114 -11.46 3.19 -5.46
N VAL A 115 -11.90 2.36 -4.50
CA VAL A 115 -11.03 1.39 -3.83
C VAL A 115 -10.44 0.42 -4.86
N ILE A 116 -11.26 -0.18 -5.73
CA ILE A 116 -10.77 -1.09 -6.77
C ILE A 116 -9.74 -0.41 -7.67
N ILE A 117 -10.03 0.80 -8.17
CA ILE A 117 -9.11 1.55 -9.03
C ILE A 117 -7.79 1.79 -8.30
N ASN A 118 -7.82 2.28 -7.05
CA ASN A 118 -6.62 2.49 -6.25
C ASN A 118 -5.84 1.19 -6.07
N THR A 119 -6.47 0.14 -5.56
CA THR A 119 -5.79 -1.12 -5.25
C THR A 119 -5.15 -1.73 -6.49
N VAL A 120 -5.86 -1.78 -7.62
CA VAL A 120 -5.31 -2.32 -8.88
C VAL A 120 -4.14 -1.46 -9.36
N ALA A 121 -4.24 -0.13 -9.30
CA ALA A 121 -3.16 0.76 -9.72
C ALA A 121 -1.91 0.62 -8.84
N GLN A 122 -2.07 0.63 -7.51
CA GLN A 122 -0.94 0.55 -6.57
C GLN A 122 -0.28 -0.83 -6.61
N VAL A 123 -1.06 -1.91 -6.52
CA VAL A 123 -0.54 -3.29 -6.58
C VAL A 123 0.10 -3.55 -7.95
N GLY A 124 -0.55 -3.13 -9.03
CA GLY A 124 -0.01 -3.23 -10.38
C GLY A 124 1.32 -2.50 -10.54
N TYR A 125 1.44 -1.29 -9.99
CA TYR A 125 2.69 -0.51 -10.02
C TYR A 125 3.81 -1.23 -9.28
N ILE A 126 3.60 -1.65 -8.02
CA ILE A 126 4.66 -2.31 -7.24
C ILE A 126 5.05 -3.68 -7.82
N ALA A 127 4.15 -4.34 -8.55
CA ALA A 127 4.40 -5.64 -9.13
C ALA A 127 5.14 -5.57 -10.48
N THR A 128 4.95 -4.50 -11.26
CA THR A 128 5.40 -4.46 -12.67
C THR A 128 6.29 -3.28 -13.04
N GLN A 129 6.22 -2.18 -12.30
CA GLN A 129 6.84 -0.92 -12.71
C GLN A 129 7.88 -0.40 -11.71
N LEU A 130 7.76 -0.79 -10.44
CA LEU A 130 8.64 -0.32 -9.38
C LEU A 130 10.02 -0.97 -9.50
N GLU A 131 11.03 -0.11 -9.59
CA GLU A 131 12.44 -0.46 -9.70
C GLU A 131 12.95 -1.21 -8.46
N PRO A 132 14.13 -1.86 -8.53
CA PRO A 132 14.78 -2.46 -7.37
C PRO A 132 14.96 -1.51 -6.18
N LEU A 133 14.79 -2.06 -4.98
CA LEU A 133 15.02 -1.35 -3.73
C LEU A 133 16.52 -1.18 -3.46
N ASP A 134 16.95 0.06 -3.33
CA ASP A 134 18.29 0.47 -2.90
C ASP A 134 18.24 1.13 -1.52
N TRP A 135 18.77 0.42 -0.53
CA TRP A 135 18.83 0.87 0.87
C TRP A 135 19.84 2.01 1.11
N SER A 136 20.76 2.25 0.18
CA SER A 136 21.73 3.34 0.27
C SER A 136 21.18 4.68 -0.22
N SER A 137 20.06 4.64 -0.96
CA SER A 137 19.43 5.80 -1.55
C SER A 137 18.12 6.15 -0.85
N THR A 138 18.09 7.33 -0.20
CA THR A 138 16.88 7.81 0.48
C THR A 138 15.71 8.07 -0.49
N PRO A 139 15.87 8.70 -1.68
CA PRO A 139 14.79 8.84 -2.65
C PRO A 139 14.21 7.49 -3.11
N ASN A 140 15.06 6.50 -3.36
CA ASN A 140 14.62 5.16 -3.73
C ASN A 140 13.85 4.50 -2.59
N TRP A 141 14.48 4.39 -1.42
CA TRP A 141 13.86 3.78 -0.25
C TRP A 141 12.52 4.44 0.11
N LEU A 142 12.43 5.78 0.13
CA LEU A 142 11.17 6.47 0.41
C LEU A 142 10.10 6.19 -0.65
N THR A 143 10.47 6.11 -1.93
CA THR A 143 9.52 5.74 -2.98
C THR A 143 8.95 4.35 -2.75
N HIS A 144 9.77 3.39 -2.33
CA HIS A 144 9.30 2.05 -1.95
C HIS A 144 8.40 2.07 -0.72
N VAL A 145 8.75 2.82 0.32
CA VAL A 145 7.92 2.95 1.53
C VAL A 145 6.54 3.49 1.15
N VAL A 146 6.47 4.60 0.42
CA VAL A 146 5.19 5.21 0.03
C VAL A 146 4.40 4.29 -0.91
N ALA A 147 5.01 3.77 -1.97
CA ALA A 147 4.31 2.92 -2.94
C ALA A 147 3.76 1.63 -2.31
N LYS A 148 4.54 0.98 -1.45
CA LYS A 148 4.14 -0.31 -0.86
C LYS A 148 3.17 -0.14 0.29
N THR A 149 3.24 0.94 1.06
CA THR A 149 2.22 1.24 2.08
C THR A 149 0.89 1.63 1.43
N PHE A 150 0.90 2.37 0.32
CA PHE A 150 -0.30 2.63 -0.49
C PHE A 150 -0.91 1.34 -1.06
N ALA A 151 -0.08 0.43 -1.56
CA ALA A 151 -0.55 -0.87 -2.04
C ALA A 151 -1.10 -1.74 -0.90
N GLY A 152 -0.43 -1.73 0.26
CA GLY A 152 -0.84 -2.45 1.47
C GLY A 152 -2.24 -2.02 1.92
N ILE A 153 -2.43 -0.73 2.20
CA ILE A 153 -3.75 -0.23 2.60
C ILE A 153 -4.81 -0.48 1.52
N GLY A 154 -4.44 -0.43 0.24
CA GLY A 154 -5.33 -0.80 -0.86
C GLY A 154 -5.82 -2.25 -0.77
N VAL A 155 -5.01 -3.20 -0.32
CA VAL A 155 -5.45 -4.60 -0.10
C VAL A 155 -6.48 -4.65 1.03
N LEU A 156 -6.21 -3.99 2.15
CA LEU A 156 -7.13 -3.92 3.27
C LEU A 156 -8.45 -3.25 2.89
N ASP A 157 -8.41 -2.09 2.23
CA ASP A 157 -9.57 -1.35 1.79
C ASP A 157 -10.41 -2.15 0.81
N LEU A 158 -9.78 -2.91 -0.10
CA LEU A 158 -10.49 -3.77 -1.04
C LEU A 158 -11.31 -4.83 -0.30
N LEU A 159 -10.72 -5.51 0.69
CA LEU A 159 -11.41 -6.50 1.50
C LEU A 159 -12.53 -5.85 2.33
N HIS A 160 -12.19 -4.79 3.06
CA HIS A 160 -13.09 -4.11 3.96
C HIS A 160 -14.28 -3.49 3.23
N ASN A 161 -14.04 -2.60 2.26
CA ASN A 161 -15.10 -1.90 1.55
C ASN A 161 -15.95 -2.87 0.72
N THR A 162 -15.35 -3.87 0.05
CA THR A 162 -16.13 -4.86 -0.72
C THR A 162 -17.06 -5.64 0.22
N SER A 163 -16.56 -6.05 1.39
CA SER A 163 -17.38 -6.78 2.36
C SER A 163 -18.48 -5.91 2.97
N ALA A 164 -18.19 -4.65 3.31
CA ALA A 164 -19.17 -3.70 3.83
C ALA A 164 -20.26 -3.36 2.79
N ALA A 165 -19.88 -3.21 1.52
CA ALA A 165 -20.79 -2.85 0.43
C ALA A 165 -21.75 -3.98 0.03
N TYR A 166 -21.27 -5.23 -0.01
CA TYR A 166 -22.00 -6.33 -0.63
C TYR A 166 -22.34 -7.49 0.32
N PHE A 167 -21.67 -7.57 1.48
CA PHE A 167 -21.73 -8.72 2.39
C PHE A 167 -21.87 -8.31 3.87
N LYS A 168 -22.52 -7.18 4.12
CA LYS A 168 -22.82 -6.69 5.47
C LYS A 168 -23.53 -7.75 6.32
N GLY A 169 -23.01 -8.01 7.52
CA GLY A 169 -23.56 -9.02 8.44
C GLY A 169 -23.49 -10.47 7.94
N VAL A 170 -22.81 -10.73 6.82
CA VAL A 170 -22.65 -12.08 6.28
C VAL A 170 -21.33 -12.67 6.80
N PRO A 171 -21.35 -13.84 7.48
CA PRO A 171 -20.13 -14.48 7.94
C PRO A 171 -19.33 -15.05 6.76
N PRO A 172 -17.99 -15.17 6.89
CA PRO A 172 -17.16 -15.70 5.82
C PRO A 172 -17.42 -17.20 5.63
N SER A 173 -17.76 -17.60 4.40
CA SER A 173 -17.92 -19.00 4.05
C SER A 173 -16.58 -19.75 4.10
N GLY A 174 -16.61 -21.09 4.16
CA GLY A 174 -15.38 -21.89 4.14
C GLY A 174 -14.50 -21.63 2.91
N LEU A 175 -15.10 -21.31 1.76
CA LEU A 175 -14.36 -20.91 0.56
C LEU A 175 -13.65 -19.56 0.75
N VAL A 176 -14.34 -18.56 1.31
CA VAL A 176 -13.75 -17.24 1.59
C VAL A 176 -12.59 -17.37 2.58
N GLN A 177 -12.77 -18.20 3.60
CA GLN A 177 -11.73 -18.52 4.59
C GLN A 177 -10.47 -19.08 3.92
N ILE A 178 -10.61 -20.16 3.13
CA ILE A 178 -9.50 -20.79 2.41
C ILE A 178 -8.86 -19.82 1.41
N ALA A 179 -9.68 -19.12 0.62
CA ALA A 179 -9.18 -18.18 -0.39
C ALA A 179 -8.38 -17.04 0.25
N THR A 180 -8.81 -16.54 1.42
CA THR A 180 -8.07 -15.53 2.18
C THR A 180 -6.69 -16.06 2.58
N GLY A 181 -6.64 -17.26 3.19
CA GLY A 181 -5.37 -17.86 3.60
C GLY A 181 -4.41 -18.08 2.42
N VAL A 182 -4.91 -18.61 1.31
CA VAL A 182 -4.12 -18.86 0.09
C VAL A 182 -3.63 -17.55 -0.54
N ALA A 183 -4.50 -16.54 -0.65
CA ALA A 183 -4.16 -15.26 -1.25
C ALA A 183 -3.07 -14.52 -0.44
N PHE A 184 -3.19 -14.47 0.89
CA PHE A 184 -2.17 -13.85 1.75
C PHE A 184 -0.86 -14.62 1.76
N ALA A 185 -0.90 -15.97 1.79
CA ALA A 185 0.31 -16.78 1.68
C ALA A 185 1.02 -16.59 0.34
N GLY A 186 0.26 -16.57 -0.77
CA GLY A 186 0.77 -16.30 -2.11
C GLY A 186 1.39 -14.91 -2.21
N ALA A 187 0.69 -13.87 -1.77
CA ALA A 187 1.19 -12.50 -1.75
C ALA A 187 2.46 -12.37 -0.88
N ALA A 188 2.47 -12.95 0.33
CA ALA A 188 3.64 -12.98 1.21
C ALA A 188 4.87 -13.63 0.55
N SER A 189 4.67 -14.72 -0.19
CA SER A 189 5.75 -15.46 -0.85
C SER A 189 6.51 -14.66 -1.91
N VAL A 190 5.90 -13.60 -2.45
CA VAL A 190 6.52 -12.71 -3.44
C VAL A 190 6.88 -11.34 -2.87
N SER A 191 6.47 -11.04 -1.64
CA SER A 191 6.63 -9.75 -0.97
C SER A 191 7.99 -9.55 -0.31
N ASP A 192 8.47 -8.31 -0.28
CA ASP A 192 9.58 -7.93 0.58
C ASP A 192 9.13 -7.49 1.98
N TRP A 193 10.07 -7.05 2.82
CA TRP A 193 9.78 -6.61 4.18
C TRP A 193 8.71 -5.53 4.29
N ILE A 194 8.67 -4.58 3.34
CA ILE A 194 7.76 -3.43 3.42
C ILE A 194 6.34 -3.89 3.08
N PHE A 195 6.11 -4.42 1.87
CA PHE A 195 4.76 -4.82 1.47
C PHE A 195 4.26 -6.04 2.26
N GLY A 196 5.14 -7.00 2.54
CA GLY A 196 4.80 -8.15 3.38
C GLY A 196 4.48 -7.76 4.81
N GLY A 197 5.15 -6.73 5.35
CA GLY A 197 4.82 -6.14 6.64
C GLY A 197 3.41 -5.53 6.65
N CYS A 198 3.01 -4.84 5.58
CA CYS A 198 1.64 -4.33 5.43
C CYS A 198 0.62 -5.48 5.43
N LEU A 199 0.84 -6.55 4.66
CA LEU A 199 -0.08 -7.69 4.63
C LEU A 199 -0.27 -8.34 6.01
N VAL A 200 0.81 -8.46 6.79
CA VAL A 200 0.73 -8.95 8.17
C VAL A 200 -0.07 -7.99 9.04
N TYR A 201 0.22 -6.69 8.93
CA TYR A 201 -0.48 -5.65 9.68
C TYR A 201 -1.99 -5.64 9.37
N ASP A 202 -2.36 -5.77 8.10
CA ASP A 202 -3.75 -5.82 7.64
C ASP A 202 -4.49 -7.01 8.27
N LEU A 203 -3.87 -8.20 8.26
CA LEU A 203 -4.45 -9.38 8.91
C LEU A 203 -4.59 -9.23 10.42
N VAL A 204 -3.64 -8.55 11.08
CA VAL A 204 -3.76 -8.23 12.51
C VAL A 204 -4.90 -7.26 12.75
N ALA A 205 -5.01 -6.20 11.96
CA ALA A 205 -6.08 -5.21 12.05
C ALA A 205 -7.45 -5.87 11.85
N LEU A 206 -7.57 -6.76 10.86
CA LEU A 206 -8.75 -7.58 10.62
C LEU A 206 -9.03 -8.53 11.80
N ALA A 207 -8.03 -9.27 12.28
CA ALA A 207 -8.20 -10.18 13.41
C ALA A 207 -8.72 -9.47 14.67
N CYS A 208 -8.19 -8.28 14.97
CA CYS A 208 -8.61 -7.45 16.10
C CYS A 208 -10.00 -6.81 15.90
N GLY A 209 -10.47 -6.68 14.66
CA GLY A 209 -11.80 -6.15 14.33
C GLY A 209 -12.90 -7.21 14.34
N GLN A 210 -12.57 -8.48 14.56
CA GLN A 210 -13.48 -9.62 14.45
C GLN A 210 -13.55 -10.41 15.76
N GLU A 211 -14.71 -11.04 16.01
CA GLU A 211 -14.91 -11.91 17.17
C GLU A 211 -14.95 -13.41 16.78
N GLY A 212 -14.79 -14.27 17.79
CA GLY A 212 -15.03 -15.70 17.65
C GLY A 212 -13.99 -16.47 16.83
N GLY A 213 -14.45 -17.42 16.01
CA GLY A 213 -13.58 -18.32 15.24
C GLY A 213 -12.86 -17.62 14.09
N TRP A 214 -13.51 -16.66 13.44
CA TRP A 214 -12.96 -15.96 12.29
C TRP A 214 -11.79 -15.04 12.66
N GLY A 215 -11.93 -14.22 13.72
CA GLY A 215 -10.82 -13.40 14.22
C GLY A 215 -9.59 -14.22 14.63
N ARG A 216 -9.78 -15.36 15.29
CA ARG A 216 -8.69 -16.30 15.62
C ARG A 216 -7.99 -16.84 14.38
N MET A 217 -8.75 -17.14 13.33
CA MET A 217 -8.18 -17.67 12.10
C MET A 217 -7.45 -16.60 11.28
N LEU A 218 -7.97 -15.38 11.21
CA LEU A 218 -7.24 -14.22 10.67
C LEU A 218 -5.92 -13.99 11.41
N GLY A 219 -5.92 -14.11 12.75
CA GLY A 219 -4.69 -14.05 13.55
C GLY A 219 -3.71 -15.19 13.21
N GLY A 220 -4.22 -16.40 12.97
CA GLY A 220 -3.43 -17.52 12.45
C GLY A 220 -2.83 -17.24 11.07
N TYR A 221 -3.61 -16.64 10.16
CA TYR A 221 -3.10 -16.19 8.86
C TYR A 221 -2.06 -15.09 9.01
N ALA A 222 -2.21 -14.16 9.96
CA ALA A 222 -1.21 -13.13 10.23
C ALA A 222 0.13 -13.74 10.64
N ALA A 223 0.11 -14.70 11.56
CA ALA A 223 1.30 -15.42 12.01
C ALA A 223 1.96 -16.22 10.87
N ALA A 224 1.17 -16.93 10.07
CA ALA A 224 1.68 -17.68 8.92
C ALA A 224 2.29 -16.76 7.85
N THR A 225 1.60 -15.66 7.52
CA THR A 225 2.08 -14.62 6.59
C THR A 225 3.39 -14.02 7.08
N ALA A 226 3.49 -13.69 8.37
CA ALA A 226 4.72 -13.19 8.98
C ALA A 226 5.86 -14.20 8.88
N GLY A 227 5.59 -15.49 9.13
CA GLY A 227 6.55 -16.57 8.94
C GLY A 227 7.07 -16.68 7.51
N ILE A 228 6.18 -16.59 6.52
CA ILE A 228 6.54 -16.64 5.09
C ILE A 228 7.41 -15.43 4.71
N VAL A 229 6.99 -14.21 5.09
CA VAL A 229 7.74 -12.98 4.81
C VAL A 229 9.12 -13.05 5.46
N ALA A 230 9.20 -13.47 6.72
CA ALA A 230 10.46 -13.59 7.45
C ALA A 230 11.39 -14.63 6.82
N PHE A 231 10.88 -15.84 6.56
CA PHE A 231 11.65 -16.92 5.94
C PHE A 231 12.20 -16.48 4.58
N ARG A 232 11.35 -16.00 3.68
CA ARG A 232 11.74 -15.57 2.34
C ARG A 232 12.82 -14.48 2.40
N ASN A 233 12.60 -13.42 3.18
CA ASN A 233 13.49 -12.27 3.14
C ASN A 233 14.79 -12.47 3.92
N TYR A 234 14.81 -13.39 4.90
CA TYR A 234 16.02 -13.78 5.60
C TYR A 234 16.90 -14.71 4.75
N PHE A 235 16.33 -15.76 4.16
CA PHE A 235 17.07 -16.78 3.42
C PHE A 235 17.27 -16.46 1.94
N TYR A 236 16.34 -15.74 1.32
CA TYR A 236 16.37 -15.37 -0.10
C TYR A 236 16.19 -13.86 -0.33
N PRO A 237 17.08 -13.02 0.25
CA PRO A 237 16.99 -11.57 0.08
C PRO A 237 17.23 -11.15 -1.37
N LYS A 238 16.20 -10.61 -2.03
CA LYS A 238 16.28 -10.13 -3.43
C LYS A 238 17.41 -9.11 -3.68
N TRP A 239 17.76 -8.28 -2.68
CA TRP A 239 18.85 -7.31 -2.82
C TRP A 239 20.23 -7.98 -3.04
N LYS A 240 20.43 -9.21 -2.55
CA LYS A 240 21.68 -9.96 -2.81
C LYS A 240 21.76 -10.42 -4.27
N ALA A 241 20.63 -10.88 -4.83
CA ALA A 241 20.56 -11.29 -6.23
C ALA A 241 20.80 -10.10 -7.17
N GLN A 242 20.23 -8.93 -6.83
CA GLN A 242 20.39 -7.69 -7.62
C GLN A 242 21.82 -7.14 -7.58
N LYS A 243 22.54 -7.28 -6.46
CA LYS A 243 23.99 -6.95 -6.40
C LYS A 243 24.85 -7.83 -7.31
N GLN A 244 24.44 -9.08 -7.55
CA GLN A 244 25.16 -9.99 -8.45
C GLN A 244 24.91 -9.66 -9.93
N GLU A 245 23.69 -9.25 -10.30
CA GLU A 245 23.36 -8.84 -11.67
C GLU A 245 23.92 -7.45 -12.04
N GLY A 246 24.13 -6.57 -11.06
CA GLY A 246 24.74 -5.24 -11.26
C GLY A 246 26.27 -5.20 -11.18
N ALA A 247 26.94 -6.32 -10.91
CA ALA A 247 28.39 -6.40 -10.89
C ALA A 247 28.91 -6.52 -12.33
N TYR A 248 29.10 -5.39 -13.00
CA TYR A 248 29.89 -5.34 -14.23
C TYR A 248 31.32 -5.79 -13.91
N SER A 249 31.80 -6.84 -14.59
CA SER A 249 33.23 -7.16 -14.62
C SER A 249 33.96 -6.04 -15.36
N SER A 250 35.03 -5.52 -14.76
CA SER A 250 35.94 -4.63 -15.46
C SER A 250 36.68 -5.45 -16.52
N ILE A 251 36.61 -5.04 -17.79
CA ILE A 251 37.53 -5.54 -18.80
C ILE A 251 38.93 -5.11 -18.36
N GLY A 252 39.84 -6.07 -18.15
CA GLY A 252 41.25 -5.77 -17.89
C GLY A 252 41.85 -4.94 -19.03
N GLU A 253 42.92 -4.18 -18.78
CA GLU A 253 43.61 -3.40 -19.83
C GLU A 253 44.10 -4.27 -21.02
N ASP A 254 44.09 -5.60 -20.87
CA ASP A 254 44.44 -6.61 -21.88
C ASP A 254 43.24 -7.25 -22.60
N GLY A 255 41.99 -6.84 -22.29
CA GLY A 255 40.79 -7.39 -22.92
C GLY A 255 40.33 -8.74 -22.37
N SER A 256 40.87 -9.23 -21.25
CA SER A 256 40.40 -10.44 -20.59
C SER A 256 39.31 -10.18 -19.53
N PHE A 257 38.41 -11.15 -19.37
CA PHE A 257 37.38 -11.13 -18.31
C PHE A 257 38.01 -11.56 -16.98
N VAL A 258 37.83 -10.75 -15.93
CA VAL A 258 38.11 -11.11 -14.53
C VAL A 258 36.81 -11.20 -13.76
#